data_AF-A0A022MC87-F1
#
_entry.id   AF-A0A022MC87-F1
#
_cell.length_a   1.000
_cell.length_b   1.000
_cell.length_c   1.000
_cell.angle_alpha   90.00
_cell.angle_beta   90.00
_cell.angle_gamma   90.00
#
_symmetry.space_group_name_H-M   'P 1'
#
loop_
_entity.id
_entity.type
_entity.pdbx_description
1 polymer ?
#
loop_
_entity_poly.entity_id
_entity_poly.type
_entity_poly.pdbx_seq_one_letter_code
_entity_poly.pdbx_strand_id
1 'polypeptide(L)'
;MPIRRLAAVSIVPLVVLGPTVTTASAVPAAHPAVPKAAFGLDAATYRDVTGTASLVANRQDFSVRTAPSGQTAVVDSSMTSEGAISAANPRFVDLAWKTYTRKARYTVLRGDIVLAELPAGSTSFRDTTVRPGAVYQYRIVPQLIGDAAQARTFGLSVSVPASEKGQSDLAAMRTSATARASAAAAATTTTLTWTTFIAQKRLDAPLAAGKAVCTYGKGYTFGGDNHGFDWRSSSYRTTANAVITWKSRKVDGYTSIGATHVYNKKTGKLVAKRTASGSKMQVRKLGSGSGYVDIRMVTHATNPFCSKKLPNAIDGALQFKIRSNGNWEIRSGNHRQMPSHYIYIYNGGRVTDVYKAKAASPWCLSGSGPAGCELANLTGYYGHYK
;
A
#
# COMPACT_ATOMS: atom_id res chain seq x y z
N MET A 1 -44.36 33.64 -77.48
CA MET A 1 -42.89 33.46 -77.37
C MET A 1 -42.56 33.12 -75.91
N PRO A 2 -41.63 32.21 -75.58
CA PRO A 2 -41.32 30.89 -76.12
C PRO A 2 -41.51 29.75 -75.07
N ILE A 3 -41.87 28.57 -75.59
CA ILE A 3 -41.48 27.19 -75.21
C ILE A 3 -41.05 26.94 -73.74
N ARG A 4 -41.90 26.24 -72.96
CA ARG A 4 -41.48 25.44 -71.80
C ARG A 4 -41.67 23.95 -72.10
N ARG A 5 -40.58 23.21 -71.91
CA ARG A 5 -40.43 21.77 -72.17
C ARG A 5 -41.26 20.94 -71.19
N LEU A 6 -41.96 19.94 -71.72
CA LEU A 6 -42.50 18.80 -70.98
C LEU A 6 -41.37 17.85 -70.59
N ALA A 7 -41.43 17.31 -69.37
CA ALA A 7 -40.87 16.02 -69.03
C ALA A 7 -41.85 15.31 -68.09
N ALA A 8 -42.21 14.09 -68.48
CA ALA A 8 -43.27 13.28 -67.93
C ALA A 8 -42.99 12.79 -66.50
N VAL A 9 -44.06 12.75 -65.69
CA VAL A 9 -44.09 12.07 -64.38
C VAL A 9 -44.69 10.69 -64.62
N SER A 10 -43.89 9.64 -64.47
CA SER A 10 -44.37 8.27 -64.43
C SER A 10 -44.66 7.84 -63.00
N ILE A 11 -45.89 7.37 -62.80
CA ILE A 11 -46.38 6.71 -61.59
C ILE A 11 -45.79 5.30 -61.54
N VAL A 12 -45.25 4.90 -60.38
CA VAL A 12 -44.92 3.50 -60.07
C VAL A 12 -45.57 3.14 -58.72
N PRO A 13 -46.19 1.95 -58.59
CA PRO A 13 -47.06 1.63 -57.47
C PRO A 13 -46.28 1.24 -56.20
N LEU A 14 -46.90 1.53 -55.07
CA LEU A 14 -46.48 1.17 -53.73
C LEU A 14 -46.56 -0.36 -53.55
N VAL A 15 -45.41 -1.04 -53.50
CA VAL A 15 -45.33 -2.46 -53.12
C VAL A 15 -45.03 -2.53 -51.63
N VAL A 16 -45.96 -3.13 -50.88
CA VAL A 16 -45.80 -3.50 -49.47
C VAL A 16 -44.86 -4.69 -49.38
N LEU A 17 -43.68 -4.51 -48.79
CA LEU A 17 -42.77 -5.59 -48.37
C LEU A 17 -42.69 -5.56 -46.84
N GLY A 18 -43.13 -6.66 -46.21
CA GLY A 18 -43.08 -6.83 -44.77
C GLY A 18 -41.63 -6.90 -44.24
N PRO A 19 -41.40 -6.53 -42.97
CA PRO A 19 -40.05 -6.53 -42.41
C PRO A 19 -39.55 -7.96 -42.22
N THR A 20 -38.59 -8.36 -43.04
CA THR A 20 -37.70 -9.48 -42.71
C THR A 20 -36.81 -9.06 -41.56
N VAL A 21 -37.10 -9.57 -40.36
CA VAL A 21 -36.19 -9.48 -39.21
C VAL A 21 -35.01 -10.41 -39.48
N THR A 22 -33.94 -9.89 -40.07
CA THR A 22 -32.65 -10.55 -40.06
C THR A 22 -32.03 -10.34 -38.68
N THR A 23 -32.14 -11.35 -37.81
CA THR A 23 -31.33 -11.44 -36.60
C THR A 23 -29.87 -11.67 -37.01
N ALA A 24 -29.15 -10.58 -37.29
CA ALA A 24 -27.70 -10.61 -37.31
C ALA A 24 -27.23 -10.85 -35.87
N SER A 25 -27.01 -12.12 -35.51
CA SER A 25 -26.22 -12.47 -34.33
C SER A 25 -24.79 -12.01 -34.58
N ALA A 26 -24.51 -10.75 -34.25
CA ALA A 26 -23.16 -10.28 -34.08
C ALA A 26 -22.56 -11.05 -32.90
N VAL A 27 -21.78 -12.08 -33.21
CA VAL A 27 -20.86 -12.69 -32.25
C VAL A 27 -20.01 -11.54 -31.72
N PRO A 28 -19.95 -11.31 -30.39
CA PRO A 28 -19.07 -10.29 -29.85
C PRO A 28 -17.66 -10.60 -30.34
N ALA A 29 -17.00 -9.63 -30.98
CA ALA A 29 -15.60 -9.75 -31.34
C ALA A 29 -14.84 -10.21 -30.09
N ALA A 30 -14.19 -11.37 -30.19
CA ALA A 30 -13.39 -11.91 -29.11
C ALA A 30 -12.44 -10.80 -28.62
N HIS A 31 -12.48 -10.49 -27.32
CA HIS A 31 -11.49 -9.62 -26.73
C HIS A 31 -10.09 -10.10 -27.15
N PRO A 32 -9.19 -9.22 -27.61
CA PRO A 32 -7.83 -9.63 -27.97
C PRO A 32 -7.27 -10.43 -26.79
N ALA A 33 -6.86 -11.65 -27.06
CA ALA A 33 -6.39 -12.57 -26.03
C ALA A 33 -5.30 -11.88 -25.21
N VAL A 34 -5.55 -11.70 -23.91
CA VAL A 34 -4.55 -11.12 -23.00
C VAL A 34 -3.29 -11.98 -23.13
N PRO A 35 -2.13 -11.41 -23.48
CA PRO A 35 -0.93 -12.20 -23.69
C PRO A 35 -0.63 -13.02 -22.43
N LYS A 36 -0.48 -14.32 -22.59
CA LYS A 36 -0.30 -15.25 -21.45
C LYS A 36 1.03 -14.97 -20.75
N ALA A 37 1.01 -14.86 -19.42
CA ALA A 37 2.23 -14.78 -18.61
C ALA A 37 3.06 -16.05 -18.78
N ALA A 38 4.37 -15.90 -18.94
CA ALA A 38 5.33 -17.01 -19.04
C ALA A 38 5.87 -17.42 -17.67
N PHE A 39 5.82 -16.53 -16.68
CA PHE A 39 6.29 -16.80 -15.33
C PHE A 39 5.13 -17.02 -14.37
N GLY A 40 5.07 -18.21 -13.77
CA GLY A 40 4.12 -18.59 -12.73
C GLY A 40 4.72 -18.55 -11.33
N LEU A 41 3.95 -18.98 -10.32
CA LEU A 41 4.40 -19.08 -8.91
C LEU A 41 5.62 -19.98 -8.71
N ASP A 42 5.81 -20.94 -9.62
CA ASP A 42 6.94 -21.85 -9.67
C ASP A 42 8.17 -21.25 -10.36
N ALA A 43 8.16 -19.98 -10.76
CA ALA A 43 9.28 -19.36 -11.48
C ALA A 43 10.64 -19.45 -10.75
N ALA A 44 10.65 -19.63 -9.43
CA ALA A 44 11.88 -19.87 -8.66
C ALA A 44 12.56 -21.23 -8.99
N THR A 45 11.83 -22.19 -9.55
CA THR A 45 12.35 -23.51 -9.97
C THR A 45 12.81 -23.53 -11.43
N TYR A 46 12.51 -22.48 -12.19
CA TYR A 46 12.89 -22.39 -13.60
C TYR A 46 14.41 -22.31 -13.77
N ARG A 47 14.90 -22.54 -14.99
CA ARG A 47 16.33 -22.57 -15.30
C ARG A 47 17.01 -21.27 -14.86
N ASP A 48 17.94 -21.37 -13.92
CA ASP A 48 18.73 -20.23 -13.43
C ASP A 48 19.80 -19.84 -14.45
N VAL A 49 19.77 -18.58 -14.88
CA VAL A 49 20.75 -17.97 -15.78
C VAL A 49 21.33 -16.68 -15.19
N THR A 50 21.25 -16.48 -13.87
CA THR A 50 21.75 -15.29 -13.14
C THR A 50 23.25 -15.07 -13.33
N GLY A 51 24.01 -16.14 -13.61
CA GLY A 51 25.45 -16.07 -13.84
C GLY A 51 26.25 -15.92 -12.55
N THR A 52 27.45 -15.35 -12.64
CA THR A 52 28.45 -15.30 -11.55
C THR A 52 28.02 -14.45 -10.34
N ALA A 53 26.98 -13.62 -10.46
CA ALA A 53 26.40 -12.84 -9.36
C ALA A 53 25.27 -13.57 -8.61
N SER A 54 25.03 -14.86 -8.91
CA SER A 54 23.91 -15.65 -8.35
C SER A 54 23.88 -15.69 -6.83
N LEU A 55 25.04 -15.71 -6.15
CA LEU A 55 25.08 -15.80 -4.69
C LEU A 55 24.51 -14.57 -3.98
N VAL A 56 24.83 -13.36 -4.46
CA VAL A 56 24.31 -12.11 -3.87
C VAL A 56 22.84 -11.95 -4.23
N ALA A 57 22.49 -12.22 -5.50
CA ALA A 57 21.13 -12.14 -6.01
C ALA A 57 20.18 -13.12 -5.28
N ASN A 58 20.52 -14.41 -5.26
CA ASN A 58 19.69 -15.46 -4.68
C ASN A 58 19.52 -15.29 -3.16
N ARG A 59 20.52 -14.74 -2.45
CA ARG A 59 20.39 -14.41 -1.02
C ARG A 59 19.38 -13.30 -0.73
N GLN A 60 19.04 -12.48 -1.72
CA GLN A 60 18.05 -11.41 -1.62
C GLN A 60 16.80 -11.70 -2.44
N ASP A 61 16.54 -12.98 -2.74
CA ASP A 61 15.38 -13.47 -3.49
C ASP A 61 15.23 -12.89 -4.92
N PHE A 62 16.34 -12.44 -5.52
CA PHE A 62 16.41 -12.03 -6.92
C PHE A 62 17.17 -13.06 -7.75
N SER A 63 16.68 -13.34 -8.95
CA SER A 63 17.40 -14.19 -9.91
C SER A 63 17.04 -13.82 -11.35
N VAL A 64 17.82 -14.27 -12.32
CA VAL A 64 17.44 -14.23 -13.74
C VAL A 64 17.10 -15.65 -14.16
N ARG A 65 15.86 -15.87 -14.60
CA ARG A 65 15.35 -17.20 -14.93
C ARG A 65 14.83 -17.25 -16.36
N THR A 66 14.97 -18.40 -17.00
CA THR A 66 14.37 -18.70 -18.30
C THR A 66 13.17 -19.61 -18.10
N ALA A 67 11.98 -19.12 -18.47
CA ALA A 67 10.73 -19.89 -18.43
C ALA A 67 10.71 -21.01 -19.49
N PRO A 68 9.86 -22.03 -19.35
CA PRO A 68 9.69 -23.08 -20.36
C PRO A 68 9.32 -22.55 -21.76
N SER A 69 8.72 -21.37 -21.85
CA SER A 69 8.44 -20.67 -23.10
C SER A 69 9.69 -20.09 -23.80
N GLY A 70 10.87 -20.20 -23.20
CA GLY A 70 12.13 -19.62 -23.68
C GLY A 70 12.33 -18.15 -23.30
N GLN A 71 11.31 -17.48 -22.74
CA GLN A 71 11.45 -16.10 -22.29
C GLN A 71 12.30 -16.01 -21.03
N THR A 72 13.16 -14.99 -20.96
CA THR A 72 14.02 -14.74 -19.80
C THR A 72 13.61 -13.44 -19.12
N ALA A 73 13.63 -13.44 -17.78
CA ALA A 73 13.25 -12.30 -16.96
C ALA A 73 14.01 -12.29 -15.64
N VAL A 74 14.10 -11.12 -15.01
CA VAL A 74 14.48 -10.96 -13.60
C VAL A 74 13.29 -11.35 -12.74
N VAL A 75 13.44 -12.44 -11.99
CA VAL A 75 12.45 -12.96 -11.04
C VAL A 75 12.73 -12.40 -9.64
N ASP A 76 11.71 -11.84 -9.03
CA ASP A 76 11.66 -11.49 -7.60
C ASP A 76 10.75 -12.49 -6.89
N SER A 77 11.38 -13.45 -6.20
CA SER A 77 10.71 -14.54 -5.46
C SER A 77 10.51 -14.23 -3.98
N SER A 78 10.71 -12.99 -3.56
CA SER A 78 10.65 -12.64 -2.13
C SER A 78 9.25 -12.77 -1.52
N MET A 79 8.22 -12.78 -2.37
CA MET A 79 6.82 -12.97 -1.98
C MET A 79 6.32 -14.40 -2.22
N THR A 80 7.18 -15.34 -2.65
CA THR A 80 6.73 -16.70 -3.00
C THR A 80 6.08 -17.42 -1.83
N SER A 81 6.61 -17.28 -0.61
CA SER A 81 6.02 -17.88 0.61
C SER A 81 4.65 -17.29 0.97
N GLU A 82 4.37 -16.10 0.45
CA GLU A 82 3.10 -15.40 0.61
C GLU A 82 2.12 -15.74 -0.53
N GLY A 83 2.59 -16.47 -1.54
CA GLY A 83 1.83 -16.84 -2.73
C GLY A 83 1.83 -15.75 -3.78
N ALA A 84 2.90 -14.97 -3.95
CA ALA A 84 3.04 -14.04 -5.08
C ALA A 84 4.47 -14.00 -5.61
N ILE A 85 4.63 -13.67 -6.88
CA ILE A 85 5.94 -13.53 -7.53
C ILE A 85 5.82 -12.52 -8.68
N SER A 86 6.94 -11.90 -9.03
CA SER A 86 7.02 -11.07 -10.24
C SER A 86 8.22 -11.46 -11.08
N ALA A 87 8.09 -11.29 -12.39
CA ALA A 87 9.17 -11.47 -13.34
C ALA A 87 9.16 -10.34 -14.38
N ALA A 88 10.29 -9.67 -14.56
CA ALA A 88 10.39 -8.51 -15.45
C ALA A 88 11.50 -8.66 -16.47
N ASN A 89 11.21 -8.34 -17.72
CA ASN A 89 12.21 -8.10 -18.74
C ASN A 89 11.94 -6.74 -19.43
N PRO A 90 12.77 -6.27 -20.36
CA PRO A 90 12.59 -4.94 -20.96
C PRO A 90 11.23 -4.68 -21.64
N ARG A 91 10.47 -5.74 -21.97
CA ARG A 91 9.24 -5.65 -22.79
C ARG A 91 7.98 -6.09 -22.04
N PHE A 92 8.12 -6.75 -20.89
CA PHE A 92 6.96 -7.17 -20.11
C PHE A 92 7.26 -7.26 -18.61
N VAL A 93 6.18 -7.21 -17.84
CA VAL A 93 6.13 -7.67 -16.46
C VAL A 93 5.09 -8.76 -16.33
N ASP A 94 5.49 -9.92 -15.82
CA ASP A 94 4.61 -10.99 -15.40
C ASP A 94 4.41 -10.91 -13.89
N LEU A 95 3.16 -11.01 -13.47
CA LEU A 95 2.76 -11.15 -12.08
C LEU A 95 2.08 -12.52 -11.94
N ALA A 96 2.38 -13.26 -10.89
CA ALA A 96 1.65 -14.47 -10.55
C ALA A 96 1.35 -14.52 -9.06
N TRP A 97 0.18 -15.05 -8.72
CA TRP A 97 -0.33 -15.10 -7.36
C TRP A 97 -1.15 -16.35 -7.08
N LYS A 98 -1.24 -16.71 -5.81
CA LYS A 98 -2.11 -17.77 -5.31
C LYS A 98 -3.53 -17.24 -5.28
N THR A 99 -4.44 -17.97 -5.92
CA THR A 99 -5.85 -17.63 -5.90
C THR A 99 -6.42 -17.76 -4.48
N TYR A 100 -7.32 -16.85 -4.11
CA TYR A 100 -8.05 -16.85 -2.85
C TYR A 100 -9.09 -17.98 -2.86
N THR A 101 -9.91 -18.00 -3.90
CA THR A 101 -10.82 -19.09 -4.23
C THR A 101 -10.96 -19.19 -5.73
N ARG A 102 -11.31 -20.37 -6.25
CA ARG A 102 -11.55 -20.58 -7.69
C ARG A 102 -12.63 -19.64 -8.27
N LYS A 103 -13.49 -19.07 -7.42
CA LYS A 103 -14.55 -18.12 -7.80
C LYS A 103 -14.10 -16.64 -7.74
N ALA A 104 -12.93 -16.35 -7.18
CA ALA A 104 -12.47 -14.97 -7.00
C ALA A 104 -12.03 -14.39 -8.34
N ARG A 105 -12.60 -13.24 -8.69
CA ARG A 105 -12.12 -12.39 -9.78
C ARG A 105 -11.00 -11.49 -9.25
N TYR A 106 -10.23 -10.87 -10.13
CA TYR A 106 -9.11 -10.01 -9.72
C TYR A 106 -9.06 -8.72 -10.50
N THR A 107 -8.73 -7.63 -9.84
CA THR A 107 -8.34 -6.37 -10.51
C THR A 107 -6.85 -6.18 -10.33
N VAL A 108 -6.15 -5.97 -11.45
CA VAL A 108 -4.73 -5.62 -11.45
C VAL A 108 -4.59 -4.13 -11.70
N LEU A 109 -3.94 -3.44 -10.78
CA LEU A 109 -3.64 -2.01 -10.88
C LEU A 109 -2.14 -1.78 -10.99
N ARG A 110 -1.76 -0.71 -11.69
CA ARG A 110 -0.40 -0.15 -11.71
C ARG A 110 -0.46 1.29 -11.20
N GLY A 111 0.02 1.51 -9.98
CA GLY A 111 -0.35 2.69 -9.19
C GLY A 111 -1.85 2.71 -8.91
N ASP A 112 -2.52 3.76 -9.35
CA ASP A 112 -3.99 3.93 -9.25
C ASP A 112 -4.72 3.61 -10.56
N ILE A 113 -3.99 3.22 -11.62
CA ILE A 113 -4.58 2.88 -12.91
C ILE A 113 -4.95 1.41 -12.94
N VAL A 114 -6.22 1.09 -13.23
CA VAL A 114 -6.66 -0.29 -13.51
C VAL A 114 -6.09 -0.72 -14.85
N LEU A 115 -5.27 -1.76 -14.84
CA LEU A 115 -4.73 -2.38 -16.07
C LEU A 115 -5.65 -3.46 -16.60
N ALA A 116 -6.26 -4.25 -15.71
CA ALA A 116 -7.13 -5.35 -16.10
C ALA A 116 -8.10 -5.74 -14.99
N GLU A 117 -9.28 -6.19 -15.41
CA GLU A 117 -10.19 -7.00 -14.61
C GLU A 117 -10.18 -8.43 -15.15
N LEU A 118 -9.83 -9.37 -14.29
CA LEU A 118 -9.56 -10.75 -14.64
C LEU A 118 -10.72 -11.65 -14.21
N PRO A 119 -11.01 -12.71 -14.99
CA PRO A 119 -12.06 -13.66 -14.67
C PRO A 119 -11.74 -14.45 -13.39
N ALA A 120 -12.74 -15.22 -12.96
CA ALA A 120 -12.61 -16.06 -11.77
C ALA A 120 -11.47 -17.08 -11.92
N GLY A 121 -10.67 -17.25 -10.87
CA GLY A 121 -9.60 -18.25 -10.84
C GLY A 121 -8.34 -17.86 -11.60
N SER A 122 -8.23 -16.63 -12.11
CA SER A 122 -6.97 -16.11 -12.65
C SER A 122 -5.87 -16.11 -11.58
N THR A 123 -4.68 -16.57 -11.98
CA THR A 123 -3.49 -16.69 -11.12
C THR A 123 -2.27 -15.94 -11.68
N SER A 124 -2.42 -15.31 -12.85
CA SER A 124 -1.35 -14.55 -13.46
C SER A 124 -1.86 -13.44 -14.38
N PHE A 125 -1.00 -12.46 -14.62
CA PHE A 125 -1.22 -11.34 -15.52
C PHE A 125 0.10 -10.92 -16.15
N ARG A 126 0.04 -10.44 -17.40
CA ARG A 126 1.18 -9.90 -18.14
C ARG A 126 0.88 -8.48 -18.57
N ASP A 127 1.73 -7.55 -18.15
CA ASP A 127 1.75 -6.17 -18.61
C ASP A 127 2.82 -6.00 -19.69
N THR A 128 2.41 -5.72 -20.94
CA THR A 128 3.30 -5.43 -22.08
C THR A 128 3.45 -3.94 -22.36
N THR A 129 2.80 -3.07 -21.58
CA THR A 129 2.84 -1.61 -21.74
C THR A 129 4.00 -0.96 -20.97
N VAL A 130 4.91 -1.78 -20.48
CA VAL A 130 6.03 -1.39 -19.62
C VAL A 130 7.14 -0.72 -20.42
N ARG A 131 7.86 0.18 -19.78
CA ARG A 131 9.03 0.84 -20.37
C ARG A 131 10.32 0.30 -19.73
N PRO A 132 11.36 -0.03 -20.51
CA PRO A 132 12.68 -0.36 -19.97
C PRO A 132 13.15 0.71 -18.98
N GLY A 133 13.71 0.29 -17.84
CA GLY A 133 14.26 1.18 -16.80
C GLY A 133 13.22 1.76 -15.85
N ALA A 134 11.92 1.61 -16.14
CA ALA A 134 10.87 2.08 -15.27
C ALA A 134 10.76 1.22 -13.99
N VAL A 135 10.13 1.79 -12.97
CA VAL A 135 9.73 1.08 -11.75
C VAL A 135 8.23 1.24 -11.61
N TYR A 136 7.52 0.12 -11.47
CA TYR A 136 6.08 0.09 -11.37
C TYR A 136 5.63 -0.53 -10.06
N GLN A 137 4.56 0.02 -9.49
CA GLN A 137 3.91 -0.56 -8.32
C GLN A 137 2.63 -1.26 -8.77
N TYR A 138 2.57 -2.57 -8.60
CA TYR A 138 1.39 -3.36 -8.93
C TYR A 138 0.59 -3.73 -7.70
N ARG A 139 -0.73 -3.74 -7.87
CA ARG A 139 -1.69 -4.23 -6.88
C ARG A 139 -2.60 -5.27 -7.52
N ILE A 140 -2.71 -6.44 -6.90
CA ILE A 140 -3.61 -7.51 -7.33
C ILE A 140 -4.69 -7.61 -6.26
N VAL A 141 -5.87 -7.07 -6.56
CA VAL A 141 -6.99 -6.97 -5.63
C VAL A 141 -8.01 -8.06 -5.96
N PRO A 142 -8.31 -9.00 -5.05
CA PRO A 142 -9.40 -9.93 -5.25
C PRO A 142 -10.72 -9.17 -5.21
N GLN A 143 -11.56 -9.40 -6.23
CA GLN A 143 -12.95 -8.95 -6.29
C GLN A 143 -13.83 -10.06 -5.73
N LEU A 144 -14.45 -9.80 -4.58
CA LEU A 144 -15.07 -10.82 -3.75
C LEU A 144 -16.58 -10.70 -3.73
N ILE A 145 -17.25 -11.84 -3.73
CA ILE A 145 -18.66 -11.98 -3.38
C ILE A 145 -18.71 -12.98 -2.21
N GLY A 146 -19.12 -12.54 -1.03
CA GLY A 146 -19.16 -13.36 0.20
C GLY A 146 -18.00 -13.10 1.17
N ASP A 147 -17.63 -14.11 1.97
CA ASP A 147 -16.60 -13.99 3.01
C ASP A 147 -15.22 -13.60 2.43
N ALA A 148 -14.57 -12.64 3.08
CA ALA A 148 -13.29 -12.05 2.72
C ALA A 148 -12.18 -12.31 3.75
N ALA A 149 -12.43 -13.12 4.78
CA ALA A 149 -11.53 -13.29 5.93
C ALA A 149 -10.11 -13.77 5.57
N GLN A 150 -9.95 -14.53 4.47
CA GLN A 150 -8.61 -14.94 3.97
C GLN A 150 -8.25 -14.30 2.62
N ALA A 151 -9.07 -13.36 2.14
CA ALA A 151 -8.81 -12.70 0.88
C ALA A 151 -7.61 -11.77 1.02
N ARG A 152 -6.68 -11.89 0.08
CA ARG A 152 -5.41 -11.18 0.13
C ARG A 152 -5.21 -10.37 -1.12
N THR A 153 -4.92 -9.09 -0.92
CA THR A 153 -4.38 -8.23 -1.95
C THR A 153 -2.86 -8.36 -1.99
N PHE A 154 -2.27 -8.49 -3.17
CA PHE A 154 -0.82 -8.59 -3.34
C PHE A 154 -0.19 -7.32 -3.89
N GLY A 155 0.97 -6.97 -3.34
CA GLY A 155 1.79 -5.87 -3.78
C GLY A 155 3.13 -6.26 -4.33
N LEU A 156 3.47 -5.69 -5.48
CA LEU A 156 4.73 -5.98 -6.15
C LEU A 156 5.32 -4.69 -6.68
N SER A 157 6.53 -4.34 -6.25
CA SER A 157 7.32 -3.25 -6.85
C SER A 157 8.27 -3.86 -7.85
N VAL A 158 7.99 -3.64 -9.13
CA VAL A 158 8.70 -4.30 -10.21
C VAL A 158 9.49 -3.26 -10.99
N SER A 159 10.81 -3.37 -10.92
CA SER A 159 11.69 -2.62 -11.79
C SER A 159 11.87 -3.39 -13.11
N VAL A 160 11.81 -2.67 -14.21
CA VAL A 160 11.96 -3.20 -15.56
C VAL A 160 13.42 -3.01 -15.97
N PRO A 161 14.16 -4.08 -16.31
CA PRO A 161 15.54 -3.97 -16.78
C PRO A 161 15.63 -3.06 -18.01
N ALA A 162 16.68 -2.23 -18.08
CA ALA A 162 17.03 -1.45 -19.26
C ALA A 162 18.39 -1.89 -19.78
N SER A 163 18.49 -2.09 -21.08
CA SER A 163 19.74 -2.38 -21.77
C SER A 163 20.38 -1.08 -22.22
N GLU A 164 21.66 -0.90 -21.93
CA GLU A 164 22.46 0.18 -22.51
C GLU A 164 22.77 -0.09 -23.98
N LYS A 165 23.22 0.94 -24.72
CA LYS A 165 23.55 0.79 -26.14
C LYS A 165 24.66 -0.24 -26.32
N GLY A 166 24.37 -1.30 -27.09
CA GLY A 166 25.31 -2.41 -27.33
C GLY A 166 25.30 -3.50 -26.25
N GLN A 167 24.48 -3.36 -25.20
CA GLN A 167 24.30 -4.38 -24.17
C GLN A 167 23.16 -5.34 -24.55
N SER A 168 23.35 -6.64 -24.31
CA SER A 168 22.26 -7.62 -24.48
C SER A 168 21.25 -7.54 -23.33
N ASP A 169 19.97 -7.83 -23.63
CA ASP A 169 18.91 -7.88 -22.60
C ASP A 169 19.25 -8.84 -21.45
N LEU A 170 19.91 -9.96 -21.75
CA LEU A 170 20.36 -10.90 -20.72
C LEU A 170 21.40 -10.26 -19.79
N ALA A 171 22.37 -9.53 -20.33
CA ALA A 171 23.34 -8.82 -19.51
C ALA A 171 22.66 -7.72 -18.68
N ALA A 172 21.73 -6.96 -19.26
CA ALA A 172 20.95 -5.95 -18.54
C ALA A 172 20.13 -6.54 -17.38
N MET A 173 19.49 -7.69 -17.60
CA MET A 173 18.76 -8.41 -16.56
C MET A 173 19.68 -8.87 -15.42
N ARG A 174 20.86 -9.43 -15.73
CA ARG A 174 21.85 -9.84 -14.72
C ARG A 174 22.38 -8.66 -13.91
N THR A 175 22.71 -7.55 -14.58
CA THR A 175 23.12 -6.31 -13.93
C THR A 175 22.01 -5.79 -13.02
N SER A 176 20.76 -5.78 -13.51
CA SER A 176 19.62 -5.33 -12.73
C SER A 176 19.34 -6.22 -11.51
N ALA A 177 19.41 -7.55 -11.63
CA ALA A 177 19.23 -8.46 -10.51
C ALA A 177 20.30 -8.25 -9.44
N THR A 178 21.56 -8.12 -9.87
CA THR A 178 22.70 -7.87 -8.99
C THR A 178 22.60 -6.52 -8.29
N ALA A 179 22.28 -5.44 -9.02
CA ALA A 179 22.15 -4.11 -8.44
C ALA A 179 21.06 -4.04 -7.38
N ARG A 180 19.92 -4.70 -7.61
CA ARG A 180 18.83 -4.78 -6.63
C ARG A 180 19.25 -5.56 -5.39
N ALA A 181 19.92 -6.69 -5.58
CA ALA A 181 20.42 -7.49 -4.49
C ALA A 181 21.52 -6.79 -3.68
N SER A 182 22.42 -6.06 -4.34
CA SER A 182 23.43 -5.24 -3.68
C SER A 182 22.82 -4.07 -2.91
N ALA A 183 21.80 -3.41 -3.47
CA ALA A 183 21.08 -2.35 -2.76
C ALA A 183 20.35 -2.89 -1.51
N ALA A 184 19.72 -4.07 -1.63
CA ALA A 184 19.12 -4.78 -0.49
C ALA A 184 20.17 -5.18 0.55
N ALA A 185 21.36 -5.62 0.11
CA ALA A 185 22.46 -6.00 1.00
C ALA A 185 23.16 -4.80 1.66
N ALA A 186 23.16 -3.62 1.02
CA ALA A 186 23.78 -2.40 1.53
C ALA A 186 22.97 -1.73 2.64
N ALA A 187 21.66 -1.96 2.72
CA ALA A 187 20.82 -1.45 3.80
C ALA A 187 21.20 -2.14 5.12
N THR A 188 21.99 -1.46 5.97
CA THR A 188 22.39 -1.99 7.28
C THR A 188 21.29 -1.83 8.33
N THR A 189 20.53 -0.73 8.24
CA THR A 189 19.41 -0.44 9.12
C THR A 189 18.20 0.12 8.39
N THR A 190 17.02 -0.19 8.89
CA THR A 190 15.75 0.40 8.42
C THR A 190 14.92 0.77 9.65
N THR A 191 14.26 1.94 9.63
CA THR A 191 13.40 2.38 10.71
C THR A 191 11.94 2.42 10.25
N LEU A 192 11.08 1.64 10.88
CA LEU A 192 9.63 1.79 10.76
C LEU A 192 9.14 2.74 11.86
N THR A 193 8.49 3.83 11.47
CA THR A 193 7.94 4.82 12.41
C THR A 193 6.43 4.87 12.30
N TRP A 194 5.76 4.89 13.46
CA TRP A 194 4.36 5.26 13.59
C TRP A 194 4.26 6.48 14.50
N THR A 195 3.95 7.63 13.90
CA THR A 195 3.72 8.89 14.60
C THR A 195 2.25 9.30 14.54
N THR A 196 1.80 10.00 15.57
CA THR A 196 0.48 10.61 15.63
C THR A 196 0.62 12.10 15.91
N PHE A 197 -0.24 12.91 15.31
CA PHE A 197 -0.17 14.37 15.44
C PHE A 197 -1.53 15.02 15.24
N ILE A 198 -1.67 16.22 15.79
CA ILE A 198 -2.83 17.09 15.61
C ILE A 198 -2.43 18.19 14.62
N ALA A 199 -3.07 18.21 13.45
CA ALA A 199 -2.71 19.13 12.39
C ALA A 199 -2.97 20.61 12.73
N GLN A 200 -3.96 20.87 13.58
CA GLN A 200 -4.33 22.22 14.01
C GLN A 200 -3.32 22.75 15.04
N LYS A 201 -3.17 24.08 15.10
CA LYS A 201 -2.39 24.74 16.16
C LYS A 201 -3.02 24.57 17.54
N ARG A 202 -4.36 24.59 17.62
CA ARG A 202 -5.15 24.50 18.85
C ARG A 202 -6.46 23.76 18.59
N LEU A 203 -6.96 23.05 19.59
CA LEU A 203 -8.34 22.55 19.65
C LEU A 203 -9.05 23.10 20.87
N ASP A 204 -10.35 23.30 20.74
CA ASP A 204 -11.19 23.58 21.89
C ASP A 204 -11.20 22.41 22.89
N ALA A 205 -11.24 22.74 24.17
CA ALA A 205 -11.38 21.73 25.21
C ALA A 205 -12.68 20.93 25.03
N PRO A 206 -12.64 19.59 25.13
CA PRO A 206 -13.82 18.76 24.91
C PRO A 206 -14.88 19.01 25.99
N LEU A 207 -16.12 19.19 25.54
CA LEU A 207 -17.29 19.37 26.39
C LEU A 207 -18.29 18.24 26.12
N ALA A 208 -18.79 17.58 27.15
CA ALA A 208 -19.87 16.59 27.07
C ALA A 208 -21.10 17.13 27.79
N ALA A 209 -22.24 17.23 27.09
CA ALA A 209 -23.47 17.85 27.61
C ALA A 209 -23.22 19.24 28.25
N GLY A 210 -22.36 20.05 27.64
CA GLY A 210 -21.98 21.38 28.13
C GLY A 210 -21.01 21.41 29.31
N LYS A 211 -20.62 20.25 29.86
CA LYS A 211 -19.68 20.12 31.00
C LYS A 211 -18.28 19.74 30.53
N ALA A 212 -17.27 20.22 31.25
CA ALA A 212 -15.88 19.90 30.96
C ALA A 212 -15.61 18.40 31.17
N VAL A 213 -15.07 17.74 30.15
CA VAL A 213 -14.64 16.34 30.22
C VAL A 213 -13.26 16.20 30.91
N CYS A 214 -12.54 17.31 30.94
CA CYS A 214 -11.19 17.43 31.46
C CYS A 214 -11.14 18.54 32.50
N THR A 215 -10.04 18.64 33.25
CA THR A 215 -9.79 19.72 34.22
C THR A 215 -9.99 21.10 33.58
N TYR A 216 -9.65 21.24 32.31
CA TYR A 216 -9.85 22.47 31.53
C TYR A 216 -11.00 22.28 30.55
N GLY A 217 -11.98 23.19 30.59
CA GLY A 217 -13.19 23.18 29.77
C GLY A 217 -13.41 24.50 29.01
N LYS A 218 -14.63 25.04 29.05
CA LYS A 218 -15.01 26.28 28.34
C LYS A 218 -14.02 27.41 28.68
N GLY A 219 -13.50 28.08 27.65
CA GLY A 219 -12.50 29.16 27.80
C GLY A 219 -11.05 28.71 27.70
N TYR A 220 -10.78 27.42 27.48
CA TYR A 220 -9.45 26.87 27.27
C TYR A 220 -9.33 26.10 25.96
N THR A 221 -8.11 25.99 25.45
CA THR A 221 -7.76 25.21 24.26
C THR A 221 -6.55 24.33 24.53
N PHE A 222 -6.53 23.13 23.94
CA PHE A 222 -5.36 22.26 23.93
C PHE A 222 -4.48 22.57 22.71
N GLY A 223 -3.16 22.61 22.91
CA GLY A 223 -2.20 22.79 21.81
C GLY A 223 -2.13 21.55 20.91
N GLY A 224 -2.17 21.77 19.60
CA GLY A 224 -1.83 20.76 18.60
C GLY A 224 -0.41 20.92 18.08
N ASP A 225 -0.07 20.19 17.02
CA ASP A 225 1.30 20.10 16.49
C ASP A 225 1.54 21.03 15.29
N ASN A 226 0.48 21.54 14.67
CA ASN A 226 0.55 22.56 13.61
C ASN A 226 1.37 22.15 12.37
N HIS A 227 1.23 20.90 11.93
CA HIS A 227 1.85 20.42 10.69
C HIS A 227 0.97 19.36 10.01
N GLY A 228 1.28 19.07 8.74
CA GLY A 228 0.68 17.98 7.98
C GLY A 228 1.41 16.65 8.16
N PHE A 229 1.33 15.77 7.17
CA PHE A 229 2.09 14.51 7.15
C PHE A 229 3.57 14.77 6.80
N ASP A 230 4.29 15.33 7.77
CA ASP A 230 5.73 15.64 7.67
C ASP A 230 6.52 14.74 8.61
N TRP A 231 7.38 13.89 8.03
CA TRP A 231 8.22 12.95 8.77
C TRP A 231 9.39 13.65 9.50
N ARG A 232 9.73 14.89 9.10
CA ARG A 232 10.80 15.68 9.73
C ARG A 232 10.32 16.47 10.93
N SER A 233 9.01 16.54 11.16
CA SER A 233 8.45 17.27 12.29
C SER A 233 8.95 16.69 13.61
N SER A 234 9.46 17.56 14.47
CA SER A 234 9.82 17.23 15.85
C SER A 234 8.64 17.34 16.81
N SER A 235 7.49 17.84 16.34
CA SER A 235 6.25 17.93 17.11
C SER A 235 5.36 16.72 16.80
N TYR A 236 4.77 16.12 17.84
CA TYR A 236 3.91 14.94 17.73
C TYR A 236 3.13 14.73 19.03
N ARG A 237 2.07 13.91 18.97
CA ARG A 237 1.37 13.39 20.15
C ARG A 237 2.02 12.11 20.66
N THR A 238 2.28 11.16 19.77
CA THR A 238 3.00 9.93 20.09
C THR A 238 3.91 9.54 18.92
N THR A 239 5.03 8.89 19.22
CA THR A 239 5.86 8.23 18.22
C THR A 239 6.31 6.87 18.73
N ALA A 240 6.26 5.88 17.85
CA ALA A 240 6.80 4.55 18.05
C ALA A 240 7.76 4.27 16.88
N ASN A 241 8.99 3.85 17.17
CA ASN A 241 10.04 3.60 16.19
C ASN A 241 10.58 2.18 16.36
N ALA A 242 10.66 1.42 15.29
CA ALA A 242 11.31 0.12 15.23
C ALA A 242 12.56 0.23 14.35
N VAL A 243 13.74 0.25 14.98
CA VAL A 243 15.02 0.26 14.27
C VAL A 243 15.46 -1.17 14.04
N ILE A 244 15.43 -1.60 12.78
CA ILE A 244 15.79 -2.94 12.33
C ILE A 244 17.25 -2.92 11.93
N THR A 245 18.07 -3.77 12.55
CA THR A 245 19.43 -4.03 12.09
C THR A 245 19.44 -5.33 11.28
N TRP A 246 19.63 -5.26 9.97
CA TRP A 246 19.43 -6.40 9.07
C TRP A 246 20.44 -7.53 9.30
N LYS A 247 21.70 -7.19 9.61
CA LYS A 247 22.76 -8.18 9.88
C LYS A 247 22.39 -9.14 11.01
N SER A 248 21.83 -8.62 12.10
CA SER A 248 21.44 -9.41 13.28
C SER A 248 19.94 -9.73 13.34
N ARG A 249 19.13 -9.12 12.47
CA ARG A 249 17.66 -9.13 12.53
C ARG A 249 17.14 -8.73 13.92
N LYS A 250 17.86 -7.81 14.56
CA LYS A 250 17.48 -7.20 15.84
C LYS A 250 16.52 -6.05 15.56
N VAL A 251 15.54 -5.87 16.44
CA VAL A 251 14.65 -4.71 16.45
C VAL A 251 14.85 -4.00 17.78
N ASP A 252 15.32 -2.76 17.70
CA ASP A 252 15.33 -1.84 18.84
C ASP A 252 14.08 -0.96 18.77
N GLY A 253 13.28 -1.01 19.83
CA GLY A 253 12.00 -0.32 19.93
C GLY A 253 12.12 0.95 20.77
N TYR A 254 11.69 2.09 20.23
CA TYR A 254 11.68 3.38 20.94
C TYR A 254 10.29 3.98 20.90
N THR A 255 9.85 4.55 22.02
CA THR A 255 8.54 5.21 22.12
C THR A 255 8.67 6.54 22.82
N SER A 256 7.84 7.51 22.44
CA SER A 256 7.79 8.84 23.05
C SER A 256 6.39 9.43 22.94
N ILE A 257 6.04 10.27 23.92
CA ILE A 257 4.77 11.00 23.99
C ILE A 257 5.07 12.49 24.12
N GLY A 258 4.44 13.29 23.26
CA GLY A 258 4.53 14.74 23.31
C GLY A 258 3.78 15.33 24.50
N ALA A 259 4.30 16.42 25.05
CA ALA A 259 3.63 17.12 26.15
C ALA A 259 2.29 17.72 25.69
N THR A 260 1.27 17.54 26.52
CA THR A 260 -0.01 18.24 26.36
C THR A 260 0.11 19.64 26.93
N HIS A 261 -0.29 20.65 26.14
CA HIS A 261 -0.26 22.05 26.51
C HIS A 261 -1.69 22.59 26.54
N VAL A 262 -2.01 23.39 27.56
CA VAL A 262 -3.31 24.04 27.70
C VAL A 262 -3.11 25.55 27.70
N TYR A 263 -3.94 26.25 26.93
CA TYR A 263 -3.92 27.70 26.81
C TYR A 263 -5.26 28.30 27.21
N ASN A 264 -5.23 29.49 27.78
CA ASN A 264 -6.43 30.32 27.90
C ASN A 264 -6.85 30.79 26.49
N LYS A 265 -8.12 30.59 26.12
CA LYS A 265 -8.63 30.86 24.77
C LYS A 265 -8.65 32.35 24.42
N LYS A 266 -8.91 33.23 25.40
CA LYS A 266 -8.98 34.69 25.19
C LYS A 266 -7.59 35.32 25.10
N THR A 267 -6.70 34.97 26.02
CA THR A 267 -5.37 35.61 26.11
C THR A 267 -4.30 34.88 25.32
N GLY A 268 -4.53 33.62 24.92
CA GLY A 268 -3.55 32.78 24.25
C GLY A 268 -2.38 32.33 25.13
N LYS A 269 -2.37 32.69 26.42
CA LYS A 269 -1.30 32.35 27.37
C LYS A 269 -1.34 30.87 27.74
N LEU A 270 -0.16 30.24 27.82
CA LEU A 270 0.00 28.88 28.33
C LEU A 270 -0.34 28.85 29.82
N VAL A 271 -1.22 27.94 30.22
CA VAL A 271 -1.67 27.79 31.62
C VAL A 271 -1.28 26.45 32.24
N ALA A 272 -1.03 25.42 31.42
CA ALA A 272 -0.57 24.13 31.92
C ALA A 272 0.19 23.33 30.86
N LYS A 273 1.13 22.49 31.33
CA LYS A 273 1.89 21.53 30.53
C LYS A 273 2.06 20.22 31.30
N ARG A 274 1.75 19.09 30.67
CA ARG A 274 1.96 17.76 31.28
C ARG A 274 2.11 16.69 30.21
N THR A 275 2.96 15.70 30.45
CA THR A 275 3.16 14.55 29.56
C THR A 275 2.42 13.33 30.13
N ALA A 276 1.79 12.55 29.26
CA ALA A 276 1.12 11.31 29.66
C ALA A 276 2.13 10.18 29.91
N SER A 277 1.70 9.12 30.59
CA SER A 277 2.54 7.94 30.77
C SER A 277 2.67 7.16 29.46
N GLY A 278 3.90 6.76 29.12
CA GLY A 278 4.21 5.91 27.97
C GLY A 278 4.22 4.41 28.25
N SER A 279 3.83 3.97 29.44
CA SER A 279 3.97 2.55 29.86
C SER A 279 3.20 1.53 29.01
N LYS A 280 2.19 2.00 28.26
CA LYS A 280 1.39 1.18 27.34
C LYS A 280 1.82 1.30 25.88
N MET A 281 2.79 2.15 25.57
CA MET A 281 3.41 2.16 24.25
C MET A 281 4.43 1.03 24.15
N GLN A 282 4.47 0.35 23.00
CA GLN A 282 5.38 -0.77 22.80
C GLN A 282 5.82 -0.86 21.35
N VAL A 283 7.08 -1.20 21.16
CA VAL A 283 7.62 -1.70 19.89
C VAL A 283 8.44 -2.95 20.21
N ARG A 284 8.11 -4.08 19.59
CA ARG A 284 8.87 -5.33 19.80
C ARG A 284 8.91 -6.21 18.55
N LYS A 285 9.96 -7.00 18.44
CA LYS A 285 10.05 -8.08 17.45
C LYS A 285 9.08 -9.21 17.81
N LEU A 286 8.34 -9.69 16.83
CA LEU A 286 7.51 -10.90 16.93
C LEU A 286 8.22 -12.13 16.36
N GLY A 287 9.00 -11.96 15.28
CA GLY A 287 9.71 -13.04 14.61
C GLY A 287 10.69 -12.52 13.56
N SER A 288 11.50 -13.42 13.00
CA SER A 288 12.42 -13.09 11.90
C SER A 288 12.84 -14.34 11.14
N GLY A 289 13.12 -14.21 9.84
CA GLY A 289 13.60 -15.29 8.96
C GLY A 289 14.85 -14.90 8.15
N SER A 290 15.13 -15.61 7.05
CA SER A 290 16.32 -15.40 6.20
C SER A 290 16.37 -14.04 5.47
N GLY A 291 15.26 -13.30 5.42
CA GLY A 291 15.21 -11.98 4.79
C GLY A 291 14.05 -11.11 5.30
N TYR A 292 13.52 -11.39 6.50
CA TYR A 292 12.38 -10.65 7.04
C TYR A 292 12.41 -10.52 8.57
N VAL A 293 11.68 -9.52 9.06
CA VAL A 293 11.37 -9.27 10.46
C VAL A 293 9.87 -8.97 10.61
N ASP A 294 9.22 -9.58 11.60
CA ASP A 294 7.86 -9.26 12.03
C ASP A 294 7.90 -8.39 13.30
N ILE A 295 7.12 -7.31 13.33
CA ILE A 295 7.16 -6.26 14.35
C ILE A 295 5.76 -6.01 14.88
N ARG A 296 5.61 -5.88 16.20
CA ARG A 296 4.42 -5.37 16.86
C ARG A 296 4.68 -3.92 17.27
N MET A 297 3.79 -3.01 16.88
CA MET A 297 3.78 -1.64 17.38
C MET A 297 2.45 -1.34 18.06
N VAL A 298 2.50 -0.73 19.22
CA VAL A 298 1.34 -0.28 20.00
C VAL A 298 1.54 1.19 20.34
N THR A 299 0.54 2.00 20.00
CA THR A 299 0.47 3.41 20.37
C THR A 299 -0.66 3.59 21.36
N HIS A 300 -0.36 4.13 22.54
CA HIS A 300 -1.35 4.39 23.57
C HIS A 300 -0.96 5.61 24.40
N ALA A 301 -1.82 6.62 24.45
CA ALA A 301 -1.59 7.82 25.27
C ALA A 301 -2.93 8.45 25.67
N THR A 302 -3.15 8.61 26.98
CA THR A 302 -4.30 9.36 27.51
C THR A 302 -3.97 10.86 27.61
N ASN A 303 -5.00 11.70 27.64
CA ASN A 303 -4.79 13.11 27.97
C ASN A 303 -4.59 13.24 29.50
N PRO A 304 -3.44 13.78 29.97
CA PRO A 304 -3.10 13.79 31.38
C PRO A 304 -3.84 14.86 32.20
N PHE A 305 -4.70 15.65 31.55
CA PHE A 305 -5.62 16.61 32.17
C PHE A 305 -7.07 16.14 32.15
N CYS A 306 -7.35 14.94 31.62
CA CYS A 306 -8.70 14.41 31.55
C CYS A 306 -8.91 13.27 32.55
N SER A 307 -10.16 13.09 32.98
CA SER A 307 -10.49 12.01 33.92
C SER A 307 -10.21 10.64 33.31
N LYS A 308 -9.67 9.73 34.13
CA LYS A 308 -9.48 8.31 33.77
C LYS A 308 -10.81 7.55 33.60
N LYS A 309 -11.93 8.13 34.07
CA LYS A 309 -13.26 7.51 34.02
C LYS A 309 -13.88 7.50 32.61
N LEU A 310 -13.28 8.23 31.65
CA LEU A 310 -13.69 8.19 30.26
C LEU A 310 -12.55 7.59 29.42
N PRO A 311 -12.81 6.58 28.58
CA PRO A 311 -11.82 6.17 27.59
C PRO A 311 -11.54 7.39 26.70
N ASN A 312 -10.34 7.94 26.73
CA ASN A 312 -9.97 9.16 26.01
C ASN A 312 -8.52 9.10 25.50
N ALA A 313 -8.11 7.90 25.10
CA ALA A 313 -6.76 7.62 24.67
C ALA A 313 -6.64 7.68 23.15
N ILE A 314 -5.48 8.15 22.68
CA ILE A 314 -4.92 7.71 21.41
C ILE A 314 -4.67 6.21 21.59
N ASP A 315 -5.16 5.40 20.66
CA ASP A 315 -5.01 3.95 20.74
C ASP A 315 -4.88 3.33 19.35
N GLY A 316 -4.00 2.35 19.23
CA GLY A 316 -3.85 1.55 18.03
C GLY A 316 -2.75 0.52 18.18
N ALA A 317 -2.89 -0.56 17.43
CA ALA A 317 -1.87 -1.59 17.34
C ALA A 317 -1.77 -2.12 15.90
N LEU A 318 -0.55 -2.50 15.51
CA LEU A 318 -0.32 -3.16 14.23
C LEU A 318 0.71 -4.27 14.36
N GLN A 319 0.60 -5.23 13.45
CA GLN A 319 1.64 -6.21 13.14
C GLN A 319 2.18 -5.90 11.75
N PHE A 320 3.48 -5.65 11.65
CA PHE A 320 4.17 -5.24 10.44
C PHE A 320 5.20 -6.28 10.05
N LYS A 321 5.17 -6.75 8.81
CA LYS A 321 6.25 -7.56 8.24
C LYS A 321 7.08 -6.69 7.31
N ILE A 322 8.39 -6.73 7.46
CA ILE A 322 9.33 -5.98 6.62
C ILE A 322 10.47 -6.89 6.19
N ARG A 323 10.96 -6.71 4.98
CA ARG A 323 11.98 -7.55 4.34
C ARG A 323 13.21 -6.75 3.94
N SER A 324 14.38 -7.38 3.98
CA SER A 324 15.67 -6.74 3.64
C SER A 324 15.72 -6.23 2.20
N ASN A 325 14.94 -6.86 1.33
CA ASN A 325 14.83 -6.47 -0.06
C ASN A 325 13.87 -5.29 -0.31
N GLY A 326 13.26 -4.74 0.74
CA GLY A 326 12.38 -3.57 0.68
C GLY A 326 10.88 -3.89 0.76
N ASN A 327 10.45 -5.15 0.59
CA ASN A 327 9.02 -5.48 0.65
C ASN A 327 8.46 -5.39 2.08
N TRP A 328 7.22 -4.90 2.22
CA TRP A 328 6.56 -4.77 3.50
C TRP A 328 5.05 -4.99 3.46
N GLU A 329 4.46 -5.36 4.60
CA GLU A 329 3.01 -5.49 4.78
C GLU A 329 2.56 -5.17 6.22
N ILE A 330 1.34 -4.64 6.35
CA ILE A 330 0.61 -4.61 7.62
C ILE A 330 -0.32 -5.83 7.66
N ARG A 331 0.07 -6.84 8.45
CA ARG A 331 -0.64 -8.12 8.58
C ARG A 331 -1.98 -8.01 9.28
N SER A 332 -2.03 -7.14 10.27
CA SER A 332 -3.24 -6.84 11.02
C SER A 332 -3.02 -5.54 11.79
N GLY A 333 -4.09 -4.82 12.05
CA GLY A 333 -4.03 -3.68 12.94
C GLY A 333 -5.22 -2.79 12.82
N ASN A 334 -5.37 -1.95 13.82
CA ASN A 334 -6.41 -0.94 13.87
C ASN A 334 -5.97 0.22 14.76
N HIS A 335 -6.58 1.38 14.54
CA HIS A 335 -6.38 2.53 15.40
C HIS A 335 -7.62 3.41 15.49
N ARG A 336 -7.68 4.23 16.54
CA ARG A 336 -8.70 5.26 16.69
C ARG A 336 -8.49 6.36 15.65
N GLN A 337 -9.57 6.95 15.16
CA GLN A 337 -9.51 7.99 14.12
C GLN A 337 -9.17 9.40 14.67
N MET A 338 -8.60 9.47 15.87
CA MET A 338 -8.07 10.70 16.45
C MET A 338 -6.81 10.37 17.24
N PRO A 339 -5.69 11.08 17.01
CA PRO A 339 -5.54 12.24 16.12
C PRO A 339 -5.23 11.79 14.68
N SER A 340 -4.43 12.52 13.90
CA SER A 340 -3.94 12.03 12.60
C SER A 340 -2.86 10.98 12.82
N HIS A 341 -2.79 9.96 11.97
CA HIS A 341 -1.80 8.87 12.03
C HIS A 341 -0.93 8.89 10.78
N TYR A 342 0.38 8.76 10.97
CA TYR A 342 1.35 8.64 9.89
C TYR A 342 2.31 7.49 10.19
N ILE A 343 2.32 6.50 9.30
CA ILE A 343 3.25 5.38 9.32
C ILE A 343 4.16 5.54 8.11
N TYR A 344 5.47 5.43 8.32
CA TYR A 344 6.46 5.53 7.27
C TYR A 344 7.69 4.67 7.56
N ILE A 345 8.42 4.33 6.51
CA ILE A 345 9.71 3.65 6.61
C ILE A 345 10.80 4.64 6.22
N TYR A 346 11.80 4.78 7.08
CA TYR A 346 13.04 5.50 6.80
C TYR A 346 14.18 4.50 6.55
N ASN A 347 14.87 4.64 5.41
CA ASN A 347 16.01 3.82 5.04
C ASN A 347 17.15 4.72 4.55
N GLY A 348 18.16 4.95 5.39
CA GLY A 348 19.41 5.62 4.98
C GLY A 348 19.25 6.97 4.25
N GLY A 349 18.24 7.78 4.60
CA GLY A 349 17.99 9.09 3.99
C GLY A 349 16.76 9.15 3.08
N ARG A 350 16.10 8.02 2.84
CA ARG A 350 14.87 7.92 2.05
C ARG A 350 13.67 7.61 2.93
N VAL A 351 12.52 8.18 2.59
CA VAL A 351 11.25 7.94 3.28
C VAL A 351 10.23 7.34 2.33
N THR A 352 9.58 6.28 2.78
CA THR A 352 8.45 5.63 2.10
C THR A 352 7.21 5.79 2.96
N ASP A 353 6.17 6.38 2.38
CA ASP A 353 4.86 6.46 3.01
C ASP A 353 4.22 5.07 3.08
N VAL A 354 3.86 4.63 4.29
CA VAL A 354 3.16 3.36 4.52
C VAL A 354 1.66 3.60 4.68
N TYR A 355 1.29 4.56 5.51
CA TYR A 355 -0.11 4.86 5.82
C TYR A 355 -0.28 6.31 6.31
N LYS A 356 -1.33 6.98 5.84
CA LYS A 356 -1.71 8.34 6.27
C LYS A 356 -3.21 8.38 6.54
N ALA A 357 -3.58 8.82 7.74
CA ALA A 357 -4.98 9.10 8.10
C ALA A 357 -5.10 10.46 8.76
N LYS A 358 -6.06 11.26 8.27
CA LYS A 358 -6.42 12.54 8.89
C LYS A 358 -7.30 12.26 10.11
N ALA A 359 -7.16 13.09 11.15
CA ALA A 359 -8.08 13.07 12.28
C ALA A 359 -9.53 13.27 11.81
N ALA A 360 -10.45 12.43 12.30
CA ALA A 360 -11.88 12.55 12.03
C ALA A 360 -12.55 13.51 13.02
N SER A 361 -12.55 13.17 14.31
CA SER A 361 -13.19 13.97 15.37
C SER A 361 -12.56 13.70 16.74
N PRO A 362 -12.46 14.70 17.64
CA PRO A 362 -12.05 14.49 19.02
C PRO A 362 -12.85 13.40 19.75
N TRP A 363 -14.11 13.19 19.38
CA TRP A 363 -14.97 12.14 19.94
C TRP A 363 -14.50 10.72 19.61
N CYS A 364 -13.72 10.54 18.54
CA CYS A 364 -13.12 9.25 18.20
C CYS A 364 -12.08 8.78 19.25
N LEU A 365 -11.64 9.66 20.16
CA LEU A 365 -10.86 9.28 21.33
C LEU A 365 -11.68 8.50 22.36
N SER A 366 -13.01 8.36 22.21
CA SER A 366 -13.85 7.62 23.17
C SER A 366 -13.92 6.11 22.93
N GLY A 367 -13.43 5.62 21.79
CA GLY A 367 -13.49 4.20 21.42
C GLY A 367 -14.78 3.85 20.68
N SER A 368 -15.07 2.56 20.49
CA SER A 368 -16.29 2.09 19.82
C SER A 368 -17.47 2.08 20.79
N GLY A 369 -18.41 3.00 20.60
CA GLY A 369 -19.64 3.15 21.40
C GLY A 369 -20.56 4.18 20.74
N PRO A 370 -21.77 4.47 21.28
CA PRO A 370 -22.77 5.31 20.62
C PRO A 370 -22.33 6.75 20.32
N ALA A 371 -21.27 7.24 20.97
CA ALA A 371 -20.68 8.57 20.74
C ALA A 371 -19.27 8.52 20.13
N GLY A 372 -18.77 7.33 19.79
CA GLY A 372 -17.41 7.11 19.33
C GLY A 372 -17.34 6.62 17.88
N CYS A 373 -16.12 6.53 17.34
CA CYS A 373 -15.91 6.19 15.94
C CYS A 373 -15.52 4.72 15.80
N GLU A 374 -15.88 4.11 14.68
CA GLU A 374 -15.31 2.83 14.29
C GLU A 374 -13.79 2.93 14.19
N LEU A 375 -13.10 1.83 14.46
CA LEU A 375 -11.66 1.79 14.33
C LEU A 375 -11.27 1.78 12.84
N ALA A 376 -10.27 2.57 12.48
CA ALA A 376 -9.67 2.48 11.15
C ALA A 376 -8.87 1.17 11.07
N ASN A 377 -9.14 0.37 10.03
CA ASN A 377 -8.47 -0.90 9.79
C ASN A 377 -7.17 -0.67 9.00
N LEU A 378 -6.06 -1.22 9.51
CA LEU A 378 -4.73 -1.17 8.87
C LEU A 378 -4.38 -2.46 8.14
N THR A 379 -5.24 -3.47 8.17
CA THR A 379 -4.97 -4.79 7.60
C THR A 379 -4.89 -4.73 6.08
N GLY A 380 -3.88 -5.37 5.50
CA GLY A 380 -3.77 -5.56 4.05
C GLY A 380 -3.06 -4.43 3.31
N TYR A 381 -2.52 -3.42 3.99
CA TYR A 381 -1.59 -2.48 3.39
C TYR A 381 -0.25 -3.17 3.12
N TYR A 382 0.38 -2.86 1.99
CA TYR A 382 1.68 -3.40 1.61
C TYR A 382 2.41 -2.43 0.69
N GLY A 383 3.70 -2.68 0.46
CA GLY A 383 4.47 -1.93 -0.52
C GLY A 383 5.92 -2.35 -0.57
N HIS A 384 6.75 -1.46 -1.10
CA HIS A 384 8.20 -1.60 -1.18
C HIS A 384 8.88 -0.29 -0.77
N TYR A 385 9.97 -0.36 -0.02
CA TYR A 385 10.79 0.79 0.34
C TYR A 385 12.20 0.66 -0.26
N LYS A 386 12.81 1.79 -0.60
CA LYS A 386 14.19 1.88 -1.10
C LYS A 386 15.04 2.71 -0.17
#